data_AF-A0A8S3FTL0-F1
#
_entry.id   AF-A0A8S3FTL0-F1
#
_cell.length_a   1.000
_cell.length_b   1.000
_cell.length_c   1.000
_cell.angle_alpha   90.00
_cell.angle_beta   90.00
_cell.angle_gamma   90.00
#
_symmetry.space_group_name_H-M   'P 1'
#
loop_
_entity.id
_entity.type
_entity.pdbx_description
1 polymer ?
#
loop_
_entity_poly.entity_id
_entity_poly.type
_entity_poly.pdbx_seq_one_letter_code
_entity_poly.pdbx_strand_id
1 'polypeptide(L)'
;MDGYRFWKSGYWASHLGHRRYHISALYVIDLKKFRKIAAGDRLRGQYYGLSQDPNSLSNLDQDLPNNMIHQVNIYSLPEEWLWCETWCDDESKKRAKTIDLCNNPQTKEPKLKAATRIIAEWADYDQEIKTLMAQWEEKDKPNLSLSKSTTNKMPVDNGDPTISINTHDPTEL
;
A
#
# COMPACT_ATOMS: atom_id res chain seq x y z
N MET A 1 9.00 23.90 -2.37
CA MET A 1 9.30 22.45 -2.38
C MET A 1 10.64 22.08 -3.02
N ASP A 2 11.29 22.94 -3.82
CA ASP A 2 12.53 22.55 -4.53
C ASP A 2 13.69 22.08 -3.64
N GLY A 3 13.79 22.56 -2.39
CA GLY A 3 14.80 22.09 -1.43
C GLY A 3 14.69 20.60 -1.06
N TYR A 4 13.55 19.96 -1.29
CA TYR A 4 13.34 18.53 -1.06
C TYR A 4 13.54 17.67 -2.31
N ARG A 5 13.83 18.28 -3.47
CA ARG A 5 14.09 17.56 -4.73
C ARG A 5 15.55 17.09 -4.79
N PHE A 6 15.88 16.12 -3.94
CA PHE A 6 17.25 15.59 -3.81
C PHE A 6 17.84 15.10 -5.14
N TRP A 7 17.01 14.67 -6.09
CA TRP A 7 17.45 14.20 -7.40
C TRP A 7 17.98 15.30 -8.33
N LYS A 8 17.80 16.59 -7.96
CA LYS A 8 18.35 17.74 -8.70
C LYS A 8 19.78 18.10 -8.29
N SER A 9 20.39 17.39 -7.33
CA SER A 9 21.77 17.63 -6.88
C SER A 9 22.56 16.34 -6.67
N GLY A 10 23.86 16.48 -6.43
CA GLY A 10 24.76 15.40 -6.03
C GLY A 10 24.80 14.22 -7.01
N TYR A 11 24.81 13.01 -6.44
CA TYR A 11 24.88 11.75 -7.19
C TYR A 11 23.79 11.64 -8.26
N TRP A 12 22.53 11.88 -7.88
CA TRP A 12 21.39 11.70 -8.78
C TRP A 12 21.40 12.66 -9.97
N ALA A 13 21.75 13.92 -9.76
CA ALA A 13 21.86 14.88 -10.87
C ALA A 13 22.94 14.46 -11.88
N SER A 14 24.09 14.02 -11.39
CA SER A 14 25.19 13.54 -12.23
C SER A 14 24.80 12.25 -12.97
N HIS A 15 24.20 11.30 -12.26
CA HIS A 15 23.83 9.99 -12.79
C HIS A 15 22.71 10.08 -13.83
N LEU A 16 21.67 10.88 -13.58
CA LEU A 16 20.52 11.02 -14.49
C LEU A 16 20.86 11.83 -15.75
N GLY A 17 21.76 12.82 -15.64
CA GLY A 17 22.05 13.76 -16.71
C GLY A 17 20.79 14.51 -17.14
N HIS A 18 20.35 14.32 -18.38
CA HIS A 18 19.13 14.94 -18.92
C HIS A 18 17.86 14.11 -18.69
N ARG A 19 17.97 12.94 -18.06
CA ARG A 19 16.83 12.05 -17.80
C ARG A 19 16.08 12.49 -16.53
N ARG A 20 14.78 12.20 -16.50
CA ARG A 20 13.93 12.49 -15.34
C ARG A 20 14.16 11.45 -14.25
N TYR A 21 13.90 11.86 -13.01
CA TYR A 21 13.74 10.94 -11.89
C TYR A 21 12.27 10.50 -11.83
N HIS A 22 12.01 9.20 -11.95
CA HIS A 22 10.67 8.61 -12.04
C HIS A 22 10.16 8.12 -10.69
N ILE A 23 8.84 8.17 -10.49
CA ILE A 23 8.16 7.75 -9.25
C ILE A 23 7.63 6.32 -9.39
N SER A 24 7.79 5.49 -8.37
CA SER A 24 7.40 4.07 -8.38
C SER A 24 5.91 3.80 -8.08
N ALA A 25 5.14 4.81 -7.69
CA ALA A 25 3.73 4.67 -7.31
C ALA A 25 2.82 4.19 -8.47
N LEU A 26 3.17 4.53 -9.72
CA LEU A 26 2.43 4.09 -10.91
C LEU A 26 3.39 3.85 -12.08
N TYR A 27 3.33 2.67 -12.68
CA TYR A 27 4.10 2.32 -13.86
C TYR A 27 3.43 1.21 -14.68
N VAL A 28 3.89 1.05 -15.92
CA VAL A 28 3.43 0.00 -16.84
C VAL A 28 4.65 -0.82 -17.29
N ILE A 29 4.51 -2.14 -17.27
CA ILE A 29 5.52 -3.07 -17.78
C ILE A 29 5.00 -3.80 -19.01
N ASP A 30 5.62 -3.60 -20.17
CA ASP A 30 5.49 -4.53 -21.28
C ASP A 30 6.24 -5.81 -20.94
N LEU A 31 5.52 -6.79 -20.39
CA LEU A 31 6.10 -8.05 -19.94
C LEU A 31 6.76 -8.86 -21.07
N LYS A 32 6.27 -8.75 -22.31
CA LYS A 32 6.88 -9.46 -23.45
C LYS A 32 8.25 -8.87 -23.77
N LYS A 33 8.33 -7.53 -23.87
CA LYS A 33 9.59 -6.82 -24.10
C LYS A 33 10.54 -6.96 -22.90
N PHE A 34 10.03 -6.82 -21.68
CA PHE A 34 10.80 -6.93 -20.44
C PHE A 34 11.53 -8.28 -20.33
N ARG A 35 10.83 -9.38 -20.65
CA ARG A 35 11.44 -10.73 -20.74
C ARG A 35 12.42 -10.83 -21.90
N LYS A 36 12.06 -10.33 -23.09
CA LYS A 36 12.91 -10.40 -24.29
C LYS A 36 14.29 -9.76 -24.07
N ILE A 37 14.38 -8.70 -23.27
CA ILE A 37 15.64 -7.99 -22.98
C ILE A 37 16.32 -8.45 -21.69
N ALA A 38 15.78 -9.47 -21.01
CA ALA A 38 16.25 -9.94 -19.70
C ALA A 38 16.39 -8.82 -18.66
N ALA A 39 15.45 -7.85 -18.65
CA ALA A 39 15.52 -6.69 -17.74
C ALA A 39 15.50 -7.11 -16.27
N GLY A 40 14.73 -8.14 -15.93
CA GLY A 40 14.65 -8.67 -14.55
C GLY A 40 15.99 -9.21 -14.04
N ASP A 41 16.75 -9.92 -14.87
CA ASP A 41 18.08 -10.42 -14.48
C ASP A 41 19.07 -9.29 -14.27
N ARG A 42 19.04 -8.26 -15.13
CA ARG A 42 19.87 -7.06 -14.98
C ARG A 42 19.56 -6.31 -13.69
N LEU A 43 18.26 -6.10 -13.41
CA LEU A 43 17.81 -5.44 -12.18
C LEU A 43 18.26 -6.22 -10.93
N ARG A 44 18.11 -7.55 -10.93
CA ARG A 44 18.57 -8.41 -9.82
C ARG A 44 20.09 -8.36 -9.65
N GLY A 45 20.85 -8.43 -10.75
CA GLY A 45 22.31 -8.33 -10.72
C GLY A 45 22.79 -7.00 -10.16
N GLN A 46 22.17 -5.89 -10.59
CA GLN A 46 22.49 -4.56 -10.06
C GLN A 46 22.11 -4.45 -8.58
N TYR A 47 20.92 -4.92 -8.20
CA TYR A 47 20.50 -4.96 -6.80
C TYR A 47 21.51 -5.71 -5.93
N TYR A 48 21.95 -6.90 -6.34
CA TYR A 48 22.92 -7.70 -5.60
C TYR A 48 24.25 -6.96 -5.34
N GLY A 49 24.72 -6.18 -6.31
CA GLY A 49 25.91 -5.34 -6.14
C GLY A 49 25.68 -4.18 -5.18
N LEU A 50 24.56 -3.46 -5.32
CA LEU A 50 24.25 -2.29 -4.50
C LEU A 50 23.84 -2.65 -3.07
N SER A 51 23.19 -3.80 -2.86
CA SER A 51 22.67 -4.21 -1.56
C SER A 51 23.75 -4.55 -0.53
N GLN A 52 25.03 -4.59 -0.93
CA GLN A 52 26.15 -4.80 -0.03
C GLN A 52 26.38 -3.60 0.91
N ASP A 53 26.03 -2.40 0.46
CA ASP A 53 26.02 -1.19 1.29
C ASP A 53 24.57 -0.83 1.67
N PRO A 54 24.20 -0.84 2.96
CA PRO A 54 22.84 -0.53 3.40
C PRO A 54 22.40 0.90 3.07
N ASN A 55 23.32 1.81 2.73
CA ASN A 55 23.00 3.20 2.42
C ASN A 55 22.80 3.46 0.91
N SER A 56 22.99 2.46 0.05
CA SER A 56 22.99 2.64 -1.40
C SER A 56 21.59 2.75 -2.03
N LEU A 57 20.56 2.15 -1.41
CA LEU A 57 19.19 2.11 -1.95
C LEU A 57 18.18 2.53 -0.87
N SER A 58 17.93 3.84 -0.77
CA SER A 58 17.03 4.43 0.22
C SER A 58 15.57 3.98 0.01
N ASN A 59 15.14 3.88 -1.25
CA ASN A 59 13.82 3.41 -1.66
C ASN A 59 14.00 2.46 -2.83
N LEU A 60 14.22 1.16 -2.55
CA LEU A 60 14.59 0.15 -3.54
C LEU A 60 13.73 0.18 -4.81
N ASP A 61 12.41 0.26 -4.65
CA ASP A 61 11.42 0.23 -5.72
C ASP A 61 11.53 1.42 -6.69
N GLN A 62 12.01 2.56 -6.21
CA GLN A 62 12.20 3.78 -7.00
C GLN A 62 13.67 3.95 -7.44
N ASP A 63 14.60 3.75 -6.53
CA ASP A 63 16.02 3.99 -6.73
C ASP A 63 16.60 2.98 -7.74
N LEU A 64 16.23 1.71 -7.68
CA LEU A 64 16.81 0.71 -8.58
C LEU A 64 16.45 0.94 -10.06
N PRO A 65 15.19 1.19 -10.45
CA PRO A 65 14.86 1.57 -11.82
C PRO A 65 15.56 2.86 -12.27
N ASN A 66 15.59 3.90 -11.42
CA ASN A 66 16.26 5.17 -11.74
C ASN A 66 17.78 5.01 -11.88
N ASN A 67 18.40 4.15 -11.06
CA ASN A 67 19.81 3.81 -11.18
C ASN A 67 20.09 3.07 -12.50
N MET A 68 19.18 2.18 -12.90
CA MET A 68 19.30 1.37 -14.12
C MET A 68 18.81 2.07 -15.39
N ILE A 69 18.45 3.36 -15.33
CA ILE A 69 17.79 4.09 -16.42
C ILE A 69 18.54 4.10 -17.76
N HIS A 70 19.87 3.93 -17.73
CA HIS A 70 20.71 3.86 -18.93
C HIS A 70 20.82 2.45 -19.52
N GLN A 71 20.54 1.41 -18.72
CA GLN A 71 20.64 0.00 -19.11
C GLN A 71 19.28 -0.63 -19.39
N VAL A 72 18.24 -0.14 -18.72
CA VAL A 72 16.84 -0.53 -18.87
C VAL A 72 16.04 0.74 -19.13
N ASN A 73 15.64 0.94 -20.39
CA ASN A 73 14.97 2.16 -20.82
C ASN A 73 13.64 2.36 -20.08
N ILE A 74 13.46 3.57 -19.52
CA ILE A 74 12.21 4.03 -18.93
C ILE A 74 11.57 5.05 -19.87
N TYR A 75 10.31 4.82 -20.22
CA TYR A 75 9.49 5.76 -20.97
C TYR A 75 8.63 6.54 -19.98
N SER A 76 8.61 7.87 -20.10
CA SER A 76 7.78 8.72 -19.24
C SER A 76 6.32 8.65 -19.66
N LEU A 77 5.44 8.39 -18.70
CA LEU A 77 4.02 8.65 -18.86
C LEU A 77 3.76 10.17 -18.86
N PRO A 78 2.67 10.62 -19.52
CA PRO A 78 2.17 11.98 -19.35
C PRO A 78 1.93 12.32 -17.88
N GLU A 79 2.13 13.59 -17.51
CA GLU A 79 2.03 14.06 -16.12
C GLU A 79 0.65 13.85 -15.52
N GLU A 80 -0.42 13.90 -16.33
CA GLU A 80 -1.77 13.71 -15.82
C GLU A 80 -2.04 12.30 -15.26
N TRP A 81 -1.14 11.34 -15.47
CA TRP A 81 -1.29 10.00 -14.91
C TRP A 81 -1.02 9.90 -13.43
N LEU A 82 -0.28 10.83 -12.83
CA LEU A 82 0.05 10.78 -11.41
C LEU A 82 0.07 12.19 -10.81
N TRP A 83 -0.90 12.48 -9.96
CA TRP A 83 -0.97 13.72 -9.21
C TRP A 83 -0.71 13.46 -7.72
N CYS A 84 -0.05 14.41 -7.05
CA CYS A 84 0.04 14.39 -5.60
C CYS A 84 0.14 15.82 -5.03
N GLU A 85 -0.54 16.06 -3.92
CA GLU A 85 -0.75 17.41 -3.36
C GLU A 85 0.56 18.13 -3.03
N THR A 86 1.59 17.39 -2.63
CA THR A 86 2.85 17.99 -2.18
C THR A 86 3.65 18.56 -3.35
N TRP A 87 3.51 18.01 -4.56
CA TRP A 87 4.43 18.29 -5.67
C TRP A 87 3.77 18.83 -6.93
N CYS A 88 2.46 18.68 -7.05
CA CYS A 88 1.65 19.12 -8.18
C CYS A 88 0.77 20.32 -7.77
N ASP A 89 0.44 21.20 -8.71
CA ASP A 89 -0.49 22.29 -8.46
C ASP A 89 -1.96 21.82 -8.43
N ASP A 90 -2.82 22.56 -7.72
CA ASP A 90 -4.24 22.23 -7.57
C ASP A 90 -5.01 22.28 -8.91
N GLU A 91 -4.58 23.12 -9.85
CA GLU A 91 -5.22 23.21 -11.16
C GLU A 91 -5.00 21.94 -12.00
N SER A 92 -3.82 21.33 -11.90
CA SER A 92 -3.49 20.07 -12.56
C SER A 92 -4.32 18.89 -12.05
N LYS A 93 -4.82 18.96 -10.80
CA LYS A 93 -5.69 17.94 -10.20
C LYS A 93 -6.95 17.68 -11.04
N LYS A 94 -7.50 18.72 -11.69
CA LYS A 94 -8.71 18.61 -12.54
C LYS A 94 -8.52 17.66 -13.72
N ARG A 95 -7.28 17.42 -14.14
CA ARG A 95 -6.94 16.51 -15.25
C ARG A 95 -6.31 15.19 -14.77
N ALA A 96 -6.13 15.03 -13.46
CA ALA A 96 -5.47 13.86 -12.89
C ALA A 96 -6.28 12.59 -13.15
N LYS A 97 -5.59 11.53 -13.58
CA LYS A 97 -6.15 10.18 -13.78
C LYS A 97 -5.97 9.30 -12.55
N THR A 98 -4.93 9.54 -11.77
CA THR A 98 -4.69 8.90 -10.48
C THR A 98 -4.10 9.91 -9.49
N ILE A 99 -4.35 9.68 -8.20
CA ILE A 99 -3.85 10.51 -7.10
C ILE A 99 -3.05 9.63 -6.15
N ASP A 100 -1.79 9.96 -5.94
CA ASP A 100 -0.98 9.38 -4.87
C ASP A 100 -1.07 10.26 -3.61
N LEU A 101 -1.42 9.63 -2.49
CA LEU A 101 -1.37 10.24 -1.16
C LEU A 101 0.09 10.17 -0.65
N CYS A 102 0.94 10.96 -1.29
CA CYS A 102 2.37 11.04 -1.00
C CYS A 102 2.62 11.68 0.37
N ASN A 103 3.76 11.36 0.97
CA ASN A 103 4.16 11.99 2.24
C ASN A 103 4.54 13.46 2.00
N ASN A 104 4.09 14.34 2.90
CA ASN A 104 4.53 15.73 2.92
C ASN A 104 5.82 15.84 3.76
N PRO A 105 6.91 16.41 3.24
CA PRO A 105 8.16 16.53 4.00
C PRO A 105 8.11 17.61 5.09
N GLN A 106 7.12 18.50 5.07
CA GLN A 106 6.93 19.59 6.04
C GLN A 106 5.90 19.23 7.13
N THR A 107 4.94 18.37 6.83
CA THR A 107 3.85 18.02 7.75
C THR A 107 3.68 16.51 7.88
N LYS A 108 3.21 16.06 9.05
CA LYS A 108 2.95 14.63 9.31
C LYS A 108 1.45 14.34 9.36
N GLU A 109 0.70 14.84 8.38
CA GLU A 109 -0.73 14.55 8.29
C GLU A 109 -0.94 13.03 8.06
N PRO A 110 -1.79 12.35 8.86
CA PRO A 110 -2.11 10.94 8.63
C PRO A 110 -2.82 10.72 7.29
N LYS A 111 -2.50 9.63 6.59
CA LYS A 111 -3.07 9.32 5.26
C LYS A 111 -4.60 9.27 5.24
N LEU A 112 -5.25 8.78 6.29
CA LEU A 112 -6.73 8.74 6.37
C LEU A 112 -7.36 10.15 6.36
N LYS A 113 -6.69 11.10 7.03
CA LYS A 113 -7.14 12.50 7.05
C LYS A 113 -6.88 13.18 5.70
N ALA A 114 -5.73 12.90 5.09
CA ALA A 114 -5.43 13.39 3.75
C ALA A 114 -6.42 12.84 2.72
N ALA A 115 -6.77 11.55 2.78
CA ALA A 115 -7.69 10.90 1.87
C ALA A 115 -9.07 11.57 1.86
N THR A 116 -9.68 11.75 3.05
CA THR A 116 -11.00 12.39 3.19
C THR A 116 -11.01 13.85 2.77
N ARG A 117 -9.88 14.57 2.93
CA ARG A 117 -9.75 15.98 2.54
C ARG A 117 -9.48 16.17 1.05
N ILE A 118 -8.64 15.31 0.46
CA ILE A 118 -8.15 15.44 -0.91
C ILE A 118 -9.12 14.80 -1.91
N ILE A 119 -9.71 13.65 -1.58
CA ILE A 119 -10.51 12.84 -2.52
C ILE A 119 -11.96 12.89 -2.04
N ALA A 120 -12.81 13.60 -2.77
CA ALA A 120 -14.19 13.88 -2.35
C ALA A 120 -15.02 12.60 -2.22
N GLU A 121 -14.82 11.67 -3.15
CA GLU A 121 -15.51 10.38 -3.24
C GLU A 121 -14.95 9.30 -2.30
N TRP A 122 -13.89 9.59 -1.52
CA TRP A 122 -13.27 8.58 -0.66
C TRP A 122 -14.21 8.06 0.43
N ALA A 123 -15.00 8.95 1.03
CA ALA A 123 -15.95 8.59 2.08
C ALA A 123 -17.07 7.67 1.55
N ASP A 124 -17.47 7.86 0.28
CA ASP A 124 -18.50 7.04 -0.36
C ASP A 124 -18.00 5.60 -0.57
N TYR A 125 -16.77 5.45 -1.08
CA TYR A 125 -16.15 4.12 -1.24
C TYR A 125 -15.89 3.42 0.10
N ASP A 126 -15.42 4.14 1.11
CA ASP A 126 -15.22 3.59 2.46
C ASP A 126 -16.56 3.10 3.04
N GLN A 127 -17.65 3.86 2.85
CA GLN A 127 -18.98 3.46 3.29
C GLN A 127 -19.53 2.25 2.52
N GLU A 128 -19.30 2.17 1.20
CA GLU A 128 -19.70 1.02 0.38
C GLU A 128 -19.06 -0.28 0.89
N ILE A 129 -17.75 -0.26 1.15
CA ILE A 129 -17.03 -1.42 1.68
C ILE A 129 -17.51 -1.80 3.08
N LYS A 130 -17.75 -0.82 3.97
CA LYS A 130 -18.29 -1.09 5.32
C LYS A 130 -19.65 -1.75 5.27
N THR A 131 -20.53 -1.29 4.38
CA THR A 131 -21.86 -1.90 4.18
C THR A 131 -21.73 -3.33 3.66
N LEU A 132 -20.82 -3.59 2.71
CA LEU A 132 -20.58 -4.94 2.19
C LEU A 132 -20.05 -5.88 3.30
N MET A 133 -19.11 -5.41 4.13
CA MET A 133 -18.56 -6.19 5.25
C MET A 133 -19.64 -6.56 6.27
N ALA A 134 -20.50 -5.60 6.67
CA ALA A 134 -21.60 -5.86 7.60
C ALA A 134 -22.57 -6.92 7.07
N GLN A 135 -22.88 -6.90 5.77
CA GLN A 135 -23.74 -7.91 5.14
C GLN A 135 -23.14 -9.31 5.17
N TRP A 136 -21.81 -9.44 5.07
CA TRP A 136 -21.14 -10.74 5.18
C TRP A 136 -21.15 -11.25 6.62
N GLU A 137 -20.88 -10.39 7.60
CA GLU A 137 -20.94 -10.76 9.02
C GLU A 137 -22.34 -11.21 9.46
N GLU A 138 -23.41 -10.63 8.90
CA GLU A 138 -24.77 -11.06 9.19
C GLU A 138 -25.12 -12.41 8.57
N LYS A 139 -24.59 -12.73 7.37
CA LYS A 139 -24.81 -14.01 6.70
C LYS A 139 -24.06 -15.17 7.37
N ASP A 140 -22.89 -14.90 7.95
CA ASP A 140 -22.06 -15.89 8.64
C ASP A 140 -22.48 -16.14 10.09
N LYS A 141 -23.47 -15.42 10.62
CA LYS A 141 -24.06 -15.75 11.91
C LYS A 141 -24.83 -17.07 11.79
N PRO A 142 -24.47 -18.12 12.57
CA PRO A 142 -25.28 -19.32 12.61
C PRO A 142 -26.70 -18.93 13.05
N ASN A 143 -27.70 -19.41 12.31
CA ASN A 143 -29.10 -19.28 12.68
C ASN A 143 -29.33 -19.96 14.05
N LEU A 144 -29.12 -19.25 15.14
CA LEU A 144 -29.77 -19.55 16.41
C LEU A 144 -31.24 -19.14 16.28
N SER A 145 -31.98 -19.85 15.43
CA SER A 145 -33.42 -19.81 15.48
C SER A 145 -33.84 -20.40 16.83
N LEU A 146 -34.48 -19.56 17.63
CA LEU A 146 -35.02 -19.87 18.94
C LEU A 146 -35.81 -21.19 18.93
N SER A 147 -35.25 -22.25 19.52
CA SER A 147 -36.08 -23.29 20.12
C SER A 147 -36.61 -22.74 21.45
N LYS A 148 -37.78 -22.10 21.43
CA LYS A 148 -38.58 -21.98 22.65
C LYS A 148 -39.02 -23.40 23.06
N SER A 149 -38.17 -24.12 23.77
CA SER A 149 -38.58 -25.35 24.46
C SER A 149 -39.26 -24.96 25.76
N THR A 150 -40.60 -24.90 25.71
CA THR A 150 -41.46 -24.97 26.87
C THR A 150 -41.23 -26.30 27.59
N THR A 151 -40.60 -26.31 28.77
CA THR A 151 -40.72 -27.43 29.72
C THR A 151 -40.41 -27.00 31.15
N ASN A 152 -41.50 -26.88 31.92
CA ASN A 152 -41.73 -27.25 33.32
C ASN A 152 -40.64 -27.08 34.41
N LYS A 153 -41.09 -26.43 35.49
CA LYS A 153 -40.43 -26.31 36.80
C LYS A 153 -40.22 -27.66 37.51
N MET A 154 -39.15 -27.67 38.33
CA MET A 154 -38.88 -28.35 39.62
C MET A 154 -37.77 -29.40 39.60
N PRO A 155 -37.04 -29.62 40.72
CA PRO A 155 -36.54 -28.67 41.73
C PRO A 155 -35.01 -28.79 41.93
N VAL A 156 -34.48 -27.88 42.75
CA VAL A 156 -33.07 -27.73 43.16
C VAL A 156 -32.51 -29.01 43.78
N ASP A 157 -31.33 -29.43 43.33
CA ASP A 157 -30.45 -30.32 44.10
C ASP A 157 -29.03 -29.74 44.14
N ASN A 158 -28.47 -29.67 45.35
CA ASN A 158 -27.18 -29.08 45.67
C ASN A 158 -26.10 -30.16 45.53
N GLY A 159 -25.19 -30.00 44.58
CA GLY A 159 -24.03 -30.88 44.44
C GLY A 159 -22.97 -30.28 43.54
N ASP A 160 -21.96 -29.67 44.15
CA ASP A 160 -20.70 -29.29 43.52
C ASP A 160 -19.90 -30.55 43.14
N PRO A 161 -19.38 -30.64 41.90
CA PRO A 161 -17.95 -30.94 41.81
C PRO A 161 -17.25 -30.16 40.69
N THR A 162 -16.36 -29.26 41.09
CA THR A 162 -15.00 -29.02 40.54
C THR A 162 -14.77 -29.46 39.08
N ILE A 163 -14.71 -28.49 38.17
CA ILE A 163 -14.17 -28.68 36.81
C ILE A 163 -12.79 -28.04 36.76
N SER A 164 -11.80 -28.88 36.45
CA SER A 164 -10.40 -28.55 36.21
C SER A 164 -10.22 -27.76 34.90
N ILE A 165 -9.36 -26.74 34.96
CA ILE A 165 -8.97 -25.87 33.85
C ILE A 165 -7.89 -26.60 33.04
N ASN A 166 -8.18 -26.97 31.78
CA ASN A 166 -7.14 -27.33 30.82
C ASN A 166 -6.60 -26.04 30.18
N THR A 167 -5.36 -25.67 30.53
CA THR A 167 -4.59 -24.67 29.79
C THR A 167 -4.00 -25.32 28.54
N HIS A 168 -4.41 -24.87 27.36
CA HIS A 168 -3.74 -25.24 26.11
C HIS A 168 -2.46 -24.41 25.96
N ASP A 169 -1.35 -25.11 25.67
CA ASP A 169 -0.02 -24.58 25.36
C ASP A 169 0.00 -24.05 23.91
N PRO A 170 0.35 -22.78 23.65
CA PRO A 170 0.30 -22.19 22.31
C PRO A 170 1.60 -22.36 21.50
N THR A 171 2.26 -23.52 21.55
CA THR A 171 3.47 -23.79 20.73
C THR A 171 3.37 -24.96 19.74
N GLU A 172 2.16 -25.29 19.29
CA GLU A 172 2.00 -26.12 18.08
C GLU A 172 1.52 -25.28 16.89
N LEU A 173 2.50 -25.02 16.00
CA LEU A 173 2.52 -24.40 14.66
C LEU A 173 2.53 -22.87 14.57
#